data_AF-A0A3B9AM73-F1
#
_entry.id   AF-A0A3B9AM73-F1
#
_cell.length_a   1.000
_cell.length_b   1.000
_cell.length_c   1.000
_cell.angle_alpha   90.00
_cell.angle_beta   90.00
_cell.angle_gamma   90.00
#
_symmetry.space_group_name_H-M   'P 1'
#
loop_
_entity.id
_entity.type
_entity.pdbx_description
1 polymer ?
#
loop_
_entity_poly.entity_id
_entity_poly.type
_entity_poly.pdbx_seq_one_letter_code
_entity_poly.pdbx_strand_id
1 'polypeptide(L)'
;MTIVGNLLLAVGSLLFFLFFTALTAPNQSRGGDYAAGFGWGVILFFLAFLGILLVVSLIIASRGGFDWLSANTAARYLLLLFGLVSTVVAAALATLFREEPGSAAGLVRIFSGFAPWLIPVLLLISGAILLNNSLRQSFSPLTYQIPIKVSFWLGLVINLVAAYAWMKLANENRQAVMQDEIAFQDKNHQRMLGEIDSCEIQKNMVFILVFTDSNQDPEVRNRAVAKVKTHPHWQEEIIRILGTGYAPEAFNFLASNDVDNKSLFPDAIKAGIAQQAQLFRESIRRSSHPSHFYPELFLWETERVLRTVERFKESNSQYLKEVESLREALKEPADVEKIPLKAEKLLDEWLKKQ
;
A
#
# COMPACT_ATOMS: atom_id res chain seq x y z
N MET A 1 39.94 28.74 10.72
CA MET A 1 38.83 27.79 11.00
C MET A 1 38.13 28.00 12.34
N THR A 2 38.77 28.47 13.42
CA THR A 2 38.09 28.70 14.73
C THR A 2 36.93 29.69 14.60
N ILE A 3 37.16 30.84 13.94
CA ILE A 3 36.16 31.88 13.73
C ILE A 3 34.94 31.31 12.99
N VAL A 4 35.16 30.59 11.88
CA VAL A 4 34.10 29.93 11.11
C VAL A 4 33.32 28.94 11.97
N GLY A 5 34.00 28.10 12.75
CA GLY A 5 33.32 27.17 13.65
C GLY A 5 32.49 27.88 14.73
N ASN A 6 32.97 28.99 15.29
CA ASN A 6 32.24 29.76 16.30
C ASN A 6 31.01 30.44 15.67
N LEU A 7 31.12 30.95 14.44
CA LEU A 7 29.98 31.48 13.69
C LEU A 7 28.93 30.39 13.43
N LEU A 8 29.36 29.20 13.03
CA LEU A 8 28.47 28.06 12.83
C LEU A 8 27.79 27.61 14.14
N LEU A 9 28.50 27.57 15.26
CA LEU A 9 27.91 27.30 16.58
C LEU A 9 26.94 28.38 17.00
N ALA A 10 27.21 29.66 16.71
CA ALA A 10 26.30 30.76 16.97
C ALA A 10 25.01 30.63 16.14
N VAL A 11 25.13 30.31 14.84
CA VAL A 11 23.99 30.03 13.96
C VAL A 11 23.21 28.81 14.45
N GLY A 12 23.89 27.71 14.81
CA GLY A 12 23.25 26.52 15.37
C GLY A 12 22.52 26.79 16.68
N SER A 13 23.09 27.64 17.55
CA SER A 13 22.45 28.08 18.79
C SER A 13 21.22 28.94 18.50
N LEU A 14 21.32 29.89 17.57
CA LEU A 14 20.20 30.74 17.18
C LEU A 14 19.07 29.94 16.55
N LEU A 15 19.39 29.01 15.63
CA LEU A 15 18.42 28.09 15.06
C LEU A 15 17.74 27.29 16.15
N PHE A 16 18.51 26.70 17.06
CA PHE A 16 17.96 25.92 18.16
C PHE A 16 17.04 26.78 19.04
N PHE A 17 17.52 27.88 19.63
CA PHE A 17 16.70 28.65 20.56
C PHE A 17 15.51 29.35 19.90
N LEU A 18 15.58 29.80 18.64
CA LEU A 18 14.45 30.46 17.96
C LEU A 18 13.46 29.45 17.36
N PHE A 19 13.93 28.49 16.57
CA PHE A 19 13.02 27.57 15.89
C PHE A 19 12.50 26.49 16.83
N PHE A 20 13.32 25.98 17.75
CA PHE A 20 12.86 24.92 18.66
C PHE A 20 11.83 25.46 19.65
N THR A 21 11.99 26.68 20.18
CA THR A 21 10.96 27.33 21.01
C THR A 21 9.67 27.56 20.23
N ALA A 22 9.76 28.04 18.98
CA ALA A 22 8.61 28.24 18.13
C ALA A 22 7.87 26.92 17.84
N LEU A 23 8.59 25.85 17.50
CA LEU A 23 8.02 24.52 17.20
C LEU A 23 7.42 23.83 18.43
N THR A 24 7.98 24.07 19.62
CA THR A 24 7.53 23.42 20.87
C THR A 24 6.63 24.31 21.73
N ALA A 25 6.25 25.49 21.24
CA ALA A 25 5.34 26.38 21.92
C ALA A 25 4.01 25.66 22.23
N PRO A 26 3.47 25.80 23.45
CA PRO A 26 2.17 25.25 23.79
C PRO A 26 1.09 25.88 22.89
N ASN A 27 0.06 25.10 22.55
CA ASN A 27 -1.12 25.49 21.74
C ASN A 27 -0.96 25.55 20.21
N GLN A 28 0.03 24.89 19.61
CA GLN A 28 0.00 24.69 18.16
C GLN A 28 -1.09 23.69 17.77
N SER A 29 -1.89 24.01 16.75
CA SER A 29 -2.81 23.06 16.13
C SER A 29 -1.99 21.91 15.54
N ARG A 30 -2.32 20.67 15.89
CA ARG A 30 -1.60 19.45 15.45
C ARG A 30 -2.54 18.42 14.83
N GLY A 31 -3.69 18.86 14.34
CA GLY A 31 -4.63 18.02 13.59
C GLY A 31 -4.56 18.30 12.09
N GLY A 32 -4.86 17.28 11.26
CA GLY A 32 -4.89 17.41 9.81
C GLY A 32 -3.55 17.85 9.20
N ASP A 33 -3.59 18.77 8.24
CA ASP A 33 -2.40 19.27 7.53
C ASP A 33 -1.35 19.91 8.45
N TYR A 34 -1.76 20.47 9.59
CA TYR A 34 -0.84 21.04 10.57
C TYR A 34 0.05 19.98 11.24
N ALA A 35 -0.42 18.73 11.36
CA ALA A 35 0.37 17.63 11.89
C ALA A 35 1.53 17.27 10.94
N ALA A 36 1.24 17.20 9.64
CA ALA A 36 2.24 16.96 8.61
C ALA A 36 3.26 18.10 8.54
N GLY A 37 2.79 19.36 8.61
CA GLY A 37 3.64 20.55 8.66
C GLY A 37 4.58 20.55 9.87
N PHE A 38 4.07 20.20 11.06
CA PHE A 38 4.88 20.04 12.27
C PHE A 38 5.95 18.95 12.09
N GLY A 39 5.57 17.78 11.58
CA GLY A 39 6.48 16.67 11.34
C GLY A 39 7.64 17.06 10.41
N TRP A 40 7.32 17.67 9.26
CA TRP A 40 8.32 18.18 8.33
C TRP A 40 9.19 19.29 8.93
N GLY A 41 8.59 20.21 9.69
CA GLY A 41 9.31 21.28 10.39
C GLY A 41 10.37 20.73 11.34
N VAL A 42 10.02 19.72 12.15
CA VAL A 42 10.96 19.05 13.06
C VAL A 42 12.07 18.34 12.28
N ILE A 43 11.74 17.60 11.22
CA ILE A 43 12.73 16.88 10.39
C ILE A 43 13.73 17.87 9.77
N LEU A 44 13.25 18.91 9.09
CA LEU A 44 14.11 19.90 8.42
C LEU A 44 14.98 20.65 9.43
N PHE A 45 14.43 21.01 10.59
CA PHE A 45 15.17 21.66 11.66
C PHE A 45 16.34 20.79 12.15
N PHE A 46 16.08 19.52 12.52
CA PHE A 46 17.14 18.64 13.03
C PHE A 46 18.16 18.25 11.95
N LEU A 47 17.77 18.17 10.67
CA LEU A 47 18.71 17.98 9.57
C LEU A 47 19.64 19.19 9.37
N ALA A 48 19.10 20.41 9.40
CA ALA A 48 19.90 21.62 9.31
C ALA A 48 20.87 21.73 10.51
N PHE A 49 20.38 21.43 11.72
CA PHE A 49 21.19 21.40 12.93
C PHE A 49 22.32 20.35 12.85
N LEU A 50 22.02 19.14 12.36
CA LEU A 50 23.02 18.09 12.13
C LEU A 50 24.08 18.53 11.12
N GLY A 51 23.68 19.16 10.02
CA GLY A 51 24.61 19.68 9.02
C GLY A 51 25.62 20.67 9.62
N ILE A 52 25.15 21.60 10.44
CA ILE A 52 26.00 22.56 11.17
C ILE A 52 26.96 21.82 12.12
N LEU A 53 26.43 20.90 12.93
CA LEU A 53 27.25 20.15 13.89
C LEU A 53 28.31 19.30 13.20
N LEU A 54 28.00 18.65 12.07
CA LEU A 54 28.97 17.86 11.32
C LEU A 54 30.13 18.71 10.83
N VAL A 55 29.87 19.89 10.26
CA VAL A 55 30.94 20.80 9.80
C VAL A 55 31.79 21.29 10.98
N VAL A 56 31.16 21.69 12.09
CA VAL A 56 31.88 22.09 13.31
C VAL A 56 32.73 20.94 13.86
N SER A 57 32.18 19.73 13.90
CA SER A 57 32.86 18.54 14.37
C SER A 57 34.05 18.16 13.49
N LEU A 58 33.98 18.33 12.17
CA LEU A 58 35.13 18.15 11.27
C LEU A 58 36.23 19.17 11.55
N ILE A 59 35.88 20.45 11.79
CA ILE A 59 36.84 21.49 12.16
C ILE A 59 37.54 21.13 13.49
N ILE A 60 36.79 20.67 14.48
CA ILE A 60 37.33 20.22 15.78
C ILE A 60 38.23 18.99 15.61
N ALA A 61 37.79 18.00 14.82
CA ALA A 61 38.52 16.76 14.58
C ALA A 61 39.86 16.99 13.89
N SER A 62 39.92 17.92 12.92
CA SER A 62 41.16 18.31 12.23
C SER A 62 42.24 18.88 13.17
N ARG A 63 41.86 19.25 14.39
CA ARG A 63 42.73 19.82 15.44
C ARG A 63 42.88 18.90 16.66
N GLY A 64 42.60 17.62 16.48
CA GLY A 64 42.73 16.61 17.53
C GLY A 64 41.73 16.71 18.68
N GLY A 65 40.63 17.46 18.54
CA GLY A 65 39.64 17.62 19.62
C GLY A 65 38.89 16.34 20.00
N PHE A 66 38.99 15.31 19.16
CA PHE A 66 38.32 14.03 19.33
C PHE A 66 39.29 12.85 19.45
N ASP A 67 40.58 13.09 19.71
CA ASP A 67 41.61 12.03 19.79
C ASP A 67 41.33 11.01 20.91
N TRP A 68 40.56 11.43 21.90
CA TRP A 68 40.09 10.59 23.00
C TRP A 68 38.99 9.57 22.60
N LEU A 69 38.36 9.70 21.42
CA LEU A 69 37.35 8.74 20.95
C LEU A 69 37.99 7.45 20.42
N SER A 70 39.08 7.55 19.67
CA SER A 70 39.82 6.41 19.14
C SER A 70 41.20 6.84 18.66
N ALA A 71 42.20 5.99 18.86
CA ALA A 71 43.53 6.17 18.30
C ALA A 71 43.55 6.01 16.76
N ASN A 72 42.61 5.25 16.20
CA ASN A 72 42.48 5.08 14.76
C ASN A 72 41.66 6.23 14.17
N THR A 73 42.25 6.96 13.21
CA THR A 73 41.62 8.12 12.56
C THR A 73 40.28 7.79 11.90
N ALA A 74 40.17 6.68 11.17
CA ALA A 74 38.94 6.30 10.48
C ALA A 74 37.84 5.92 11.49
N ALA A 75 38.17 5.10 12.49
CA ALA A 75 37.24 4.73 13.55
C ALA A 75 36.75 5.95 14.33
N ARG A 76 37.62 6.92 14.63
CA ARG A 76 37.26 8.19 15.28
C ARG A 76 36.20 8.97 14.48
N TYR A 77 36.38 9.12 13.16
CA TYR A 77 35.41 9.81 12.31
C TYR A 77 34.07 9.06 12.22
N LEU A 78 34.10 7.73 12.12
CA LEU A 78 32.88 6.91 12.09
C LEU A 78 32.10 6.98 13.41
N LEU A 79 32.79 6.87 14.55
CA LEU A 79 32.18 6.99 15.88
C LEU A 79 31.57 8.39 16.08
N LEU A 80 32.25 9.44 15.62
CA LEU A 80 31.76 10.81 15.69
C LEU A 80 30.51 11.00 14.82
N LEU A 81 30.55 10.53 13.57
CA LEU A 81 29.40 10.60 12.65
C LEU A 81 28.21 9.83 13.21
N PHE A 82 28.41 8.57 13.58
CA PHE A 82 27.35 7.70 14.11
C PHE A 82 26.78 8.27 15.41
N GLY A 83 27.64 8.72 16.32
CA GLY A 83 27.25 9.36 17.57
C GLY A 83 26.38 10.60 17.35
N LEU A 84 26.81 11.51 16.46
CA LEU A 84 26.05 12.72 16.13
C LEU A 84 24.72 12.42 15.47
N VAL A 85 24.71 11.57 14.44
CA VAL A 85 23.48 11.15 13.75
C VAL A 85 22.51 10.52 14.74
N SER A 86 22.98 9.55 15.52
CA SER A 86 22.16 8.85 16.51
C SER A 86 21.54 9.81 17.53
N THR A 87 22.34 10.74 18.04
CA THR A 87 21.93 11.71 19.05
C THR A 87 20.92 12.73 18.51
N VAL A 88 21.12 13.23 17.29
CA VAL A 88 20.18 14.15 16.63
C VAL A 88 18.88 13.43 16.28
N VAL A 89 18.94 12.24 15.69
CA VAL A 89 17.74 11.46 15.34
C VAL A 89 16.93 11.14 16.60
N ALA A 90 17.59 10.78 17.70
CA ALA A 90 16.92 10.56 18.98
C ALA A 90 16.21 11.82 19.49
N ALA A 91 16.85 12.99 19.42
CA ALA A 91 16.21 14.27 19.78
C ALA A 91 15.03 14.61 18.85
N ALA A 92 15.13 14.32 17.56
CA ALA A 92 14.06 14.50 16.60
C ALA A 92 12.86 13.60 16.89
N LEU A 93 13.08 12.29 17.09
CA LEU A 93 12.04 11.34 17.46
C LEU A 93 11.39 11.73 18.80
N ALA A 94 12.20 12.08 19.80
CA ALA A 94 11.73 12.56 21.09
C ALA A 94 10.86 13.82 20.96
N THR A 95 11.12 14.69 19.98
CA THR A 95 10.29 15.87 19.69
C THR A 95 8.99 15.50 18.98
N LEU A 96 9.07 14.67 17.94
CA LEU A 96 7.93 14.22 17.14
C LEU A 96 6.89 13.50 18.00
N PHE A 97 7.34 12.60 18.87
CA PHE A 97 6.47 11.74 19.68
C PHE A 97 6.16 12.31 21.06
N ARG A 98 6.49 13.58 21.33
CA ARG A 98 6.34 14.16 22.67
C ARG A 98 4.90 14.18 23.16
N GLU A 99 3.96 14.52 22.27
CA GLU A 99 2.54 14.69 22.61
C GLU A 99 1.63 13.64 21.95
N GLU A 100 2.21 12.58 21.35
CA GLU A 100 1.44 11.50 20.71
C GLU A 100 0.79 10.59 21.77
N PRO A 101 -0.55 10.49 21.82
CA PRO A 101 -1.24 9.62 22.75
C PRO A 101 -1.09 8.15 22.32
N GLY A 102 -0.55 7.31 23.22
CA GLY A 102 -0.75 5.86 23.20
C GLY A 102 0.22 4.99 22.37
N SER A 103 1.09 5.56 21.53
CA SER A 103 1.95 4.77 20.63
C SER A 103 3.46 4.92 20.86
N ALA A 104 3.91 5.98 21.55
CA ALA A 104 5.33 6.14 21.86
C ALA A 104 5.76 5.10 22.90
N ALA A 105 6.81 4.33 22.59
CA ALA A 105 7.42 3.40 23.54
C ALA A 105 7.65 4.12 24.88
N GLY A 106 7.31 3.49 26.01
CA GLY A 106 7.38 4.15 27.33
C GLY A 106 8.71 4.86 27.61
N LEU A 107 9.82 4.29 27.13
CA LEU A 107 11.15 4.91 27.21
C LEU A 107 11.28 6.17 26.31
N VAL A 108 10.82 6.15 25.05
CA VAL A 108 10.81 7.36 24.19
C VAL A 108 10.04 8.50 24.86
N ARG A 109 8.95 8.18 25.57
CA ARG A 109 8.16 9.16 26.31
C ARG A 109 8.87 9.72 27.55
N ILE A 110 9.67 8.91 28.25
CA ILE A 110 10.51 9.41 29.34
C ILE A 110 11.54 10.43 28.80
N PHE A 111 12.14 10.12 27.65
CA PHE A 111 13.15 10.97 27.04
C PHE A 111 12.57 12.20 26.35
N SER A 112 11.33 12.16 25.84
CA SER A 112 10.69 13.30 25.16
C SER A 112 10.53 14.54 26.04
N GLY A 113 10.47 14.37 27.36
CA GLY A 113 10.38 15.48 28.30
C GLY A 113 11.62 16.38 28.35
N PHE A 114 12.81 15.85 28.04
CA PHE A 114 14.06 16.59 28.22
C PHE A 114 15.10 16.41 27.10
N ALA A 115 15.15 15.27 26.42
CA ALA A 115 16.16 14.98 25.41
C ALA A 115 16.20 16.02 24.28
N PRO A 116 15.06 16.50 23.74
CA PRO A 116 15.07 17.55 22.73
C PRO A 116 15.75 18.86 23.15
N TRP A 117 15.72 19.17 24.46
CA TRP A 117 16.37 20.35 25.02
C TRP A 117 17.82 20.09 25.41
N LEU A 118 18.04 19.01 26.15
CA LEU A 118 19.32 18.69 26.77
C LEU A 118 20.37 18.36 25.72
N ILE A 119 20.03 17.54 24.71
CA ILE A 119 20.99 17.04 23.73
C ILE A 119 21.60 18.20 22.91
N PRO A 120 20.82 19.07 22.24
CA PRO A 120 21.39 20.15 21.45
C PRO A 120 22.24 21.12 22.28
N VAL A 121 21.79 21.47 23.49
CA VAL A 121 22.53 22.35 24.40
C VAL A 121 23.87 21.72 24.81
N LEU A 122 23.88 20.44 25.18
CA LEU A 122 25.12 19.73 25.52
C LEU A 122 26.10 19.68 24.34
N LEU A 123 25.62 19.43 23.13
CA LEU A 123 26.45 19.39 21.92
C LEU A 123 27.01 20.78 21.57
N LEU A 124 26.21 21.85 21.71
CA LEU A 124 26.66 23.22 21.47
C LEU A 124 27.73 23.67 22.48
N ILE A 125 27.51 23.43 23.79
CA ILE A 125 28.46 23.75 24.85
C ILE A 125 29.76 22.95 24.66
N SER A 126 29.66 21.64 24.44
CA SER A 126 30.83 20.78 24.27
C SER A 126 31.59 21.14 22.98
N GLY A 127 30.86 21.49 21.91
CA GLY A 127 31.43 22.01 20.67
C GLY A 127 32.19 23.31 20.89
N ALA A 128 31.64 24.26 21.67
CA ALA A 128 32.29 25.53 21.97
C ALA A 128 33.59 25.34 22.78
N ILE A 129 33.57 24.47 23.81
CA ILE A 129 34.76 24.12 24.60
C ILE A 129 35.81 23.48 23.70
N LEU A 130 35.41 22.48 22.90
CA LEU A 130 36.33 21.77 22.03
C LEU A 130 36.89 22.66 20.92
N LEU A 131 36.11 23.58 20.35
CA LEU A 131 36.57 24.40 19.24
C LEU A 131 37.61 25.45 19.65
N ASN A 132 37.55 25.93 20.89
CA ASN A 132 38.39 27.01 21.41
C ASN A 132 39.46 26.46 22.36
N ASN A 133 40.73 26.49 21.93
CA ASN A 133 41.84 25.91 22.71
C ASN A 133 41.98 26.50 24.12
N SER A 134 41.75 27.81 24.29
CA SER A 134 41.78 28.46 25.60
C SER A 134 40.72 27.90 26.55
N LEU A 135 39.50 27.67 26.07
CA LEU A 135 38.45 27.02 26.84
C LEU A 135 38.80 25.55 27.10
N ARG A 136 39.26 24.82 26.09
CA ARG A 136 39.66 23.41 26.24
C ARG A 136 40.73 23.21 27.34
N GLN A 137 41.68 24.14 27.46
CA GLN A 137 42.71 24.10 28.50
C GLN A 137 42.20 24.55 29.87
N SER A 138 41.14 25.34 29.93
CA SER A 138 40.54 25.85 31.18
C SER A 138 39.64 24.82 31.86
N PHE A 139 39.13 23.82 31.13
CA PHE A 139 38.27 22.78 31.65
C PHE A 139 38.96 21.42 31.72
N SER A 140 38.59 20.61 32.70
CA SER A 140 39.01 19.20 32.74
C SER A 140 38.46 18.45 31.52
N PRO A 141 39.22 17.52 30.91
CA PRO A 141 38.73 16.71 29.80
C PRO A 141 37.40 16.00 30.10
N LEU A 142 37.19 15.59 31.35
CA LEU A 142 35.96 14.91 31.78
C LEU A 142 34.71 15.78 31.62
N THR A 143 34.85 17.11 31.71
CA THR A 143 33.73 18.08 31.66
C THR A 143 32.99 18.05 30.33
N TYR A 144 33.68 17.77 29.21
CA TYR A 144 33.05 17.68 27.89
C TYR A 144 33.03 16.25 27.34
N GLN A 145 33.98 15.39 27.72
CA GLN A 145 34.02 14.01 27.20
C GLN A 145 32.87 13.15 27.73
N ILE A 146 32.56 13.23 29.02
CA ILE A 146 31.49 12.41 29.62
C ILE A 146 30.13 12.79 29.03
N PRO A 147 29.72 14.08 28.98
CA PRO A 147 28.44 14.46 28.39
C PRO A 147 28.31 14.03 26.92
N ILE A 148 29.36 14.16 26.11
CA ILE A 148 29.33 13.68 24.72
C ILE A 148 29.11 12.16 24.68
N LYS A 149 29.89 11.37 25.42
CA LYS A 149 29.75 9.91 25.45
C LYS A 149 28.34 9.50 25.89
N VAL A 150 27.82 10.12 26.96
CA VAL A 150 26.47 9.86 27.46
C VAL A 150 25.43 10.20 26.39
N SER A 151 25.56 11.34 25.71
CA SER A 151 24.63 11.73 24.65
C SER A 151 24.62 10.72 23.49
N PHE A 152 25.78 10.21 23.09
CA PHE A 152 25.89 9.22 22.00
C PHE A 152 25.23 7.89 22.38
N TRP A 153 25.50 7.40 23.59
CA TRP A 153 24.87 6.18 24.12
C TRP A 153 23.36 6.35 24.28
N LEU A 154 22.93 7.48 24.83
CA LEU A 154 21.53 7.80 25.01
C LEU A 154 20.79 7.85 23.67
N GLY A 155 21.38 8.51 22.67
CA GLY A 155 20.84 8.55 21.31
C GLY A 155 20.66 7.15 20.74
N LEU A 156 21.66 6.28 20.90
CA LEU A 156 21.60 4.91 20.41
C LEU A 156 20.47 4.12 21.08
N VAL A 157 20.36 4.20 22.41
CA VAL A 157 19.31 3.50 23.16
C VAL A 157 17.92 3.98 22.74
N ILE A 158 17.70 5.30 22.63
CA ILE A 158 16.42 5.86 22.18
C ILE A 158 16.04 5.34 20.79
N ASN A 159 16.99 5.35 19.85
CA ASN A 159 16.75 4.87 18.49
C ASN A 159 16.42 3.37 18.45
N LEU A 160 17.12 2.54 19.22
CA LEU A 160 16.86 1.09 19.29
C LEU A 160 15.48 0.79 19.88
N VAL A 161 15.09 1.51 20.94
CA VAL A 161 13.77 1.40 21.55
C VAL A 161 12.69 1.83 20.55
N ALA A 162 12.89 2.96 19.86
CA ALA A 162 11.94 3.45 18.86
C ALA A 162 11.78 2.46 17.70
N ALA A 163 12.89 1.89 17.20
CA ALA A 163 12.87 0.87 16.15
C ALA A 163 12.13 -0.39 16.60
N TYR A 164 12.40 -0.88 17.82
CA TYR A 164 11.69 -2.02 18.39
C TYR A 164 10.18 -1.78 18.50
N ALA A 165 9.79 -0.61 19.02
CA ALA A 165 8.37 -0.26 19.15
C ALA A 165 7.67 -0.14 17.79
N TRP A 166 8.34 0.45 16.80
CA TRP A 166 7.82 0.53 15.44
C TRP A 166 7.65 -0.87 14.81
N MET A 167 8.63 -1.76 14.96
CA MET A 167 8.52 -3.15 14.47
C MET A 167 7.38 -3.91 15.16
N LYS A 168 7.21 -3.74 16.48
CA LYS A 168 6.11 -4.35 17.23
C LYS A 168 4.75 -3.87 16.72
N LEU A 169 4.55 -2.56 16.61
CA LEU A 169 3.31 -1.96 16.12
C LEU A 169 3.01 -2.37 14.66
N ALA A 170 4.04 -2.37 13.80
CA ALA A 170 3.89 -2.81 12.42
C ALA A 170 3.46 -4.28 12.34
N ASN A 171 3.98 -5.14 13.22
CA ASN A 171 3.59 -6.54 13.28
C ASN A 171 2.14 -6.72 13.80
N GLU A 172 1.77 -6.00 14.86
CA GLU A 172 0.40 -6.01 15.39
C GLU A 172 -0.62 -5.54 14.34
N ASN A 173 -0.33 -4.44 13.62
CA ASN A 173 -1.19 -3.95 12.55
C ASN A 173 -1.30 -4.95 11.39
N ARG A 174 -0.21 -5.61 11.01
CA ARG A 174 -0.26 -6.67 9.97
C ARG A 174 -1.11 -7.86 10.40
N GLN A 175 -1.00 -8.27 11.67
CA GLN A 175 -1.81 -9.34 12.22
C GLN A 175 -3.29 -8.96 12.25
N ALA A 176 -3.62 -7.73 12.66
CA ALA A 176 -5.00 -7.23 12.65
C ALA A 176 -5.59 -7.21 11.23
N VAL A 177 -4.87 -6.64 10.25
CA VAL A 177 -5.31 -6.64 8.84
C VAL A 177 -5.51 -8.05 8.29
N MET A 178 -4.62 -8.99 8.62
CA MET A 178 -4.75 -10.38 8.20
C MET A 178 -5.96 -11.07 8.86
N GLN A 179 -6.22 -10.81 10.14
CA GLN A 179 -7.39 -11.34 10.85
C GLN A 179 -8.69 -10.77 10.28
N ASP A 180 -8.73 -9.47 9.97
CA ASP A 180 -9.88 -8.83 9.37
C ASP A 180 -10.16 -9.38 7.96
N GLU A 181 -9.12 -9.62 7.16
CA GLU A 181 -9.25 -10.23 5.84
C GLU A 181 -9.78 -11.67 5.93
N ILE A 182 -9.25 -12.49 6.84
CA ILE A 182 -9.74 -13.86 7.07
C ILE A 182 -11.21 -13.83 7.51
N ALA A 183 -11.54 -12.97 8.48
CA ALA A 183 -12.91 -12.84 8.96
C ALA A 183 -13.87 -12.34 7.87
N PHE A 184 -13.40 -11.46 6.97
CA PHE A 184 -14.16 -11.00 5.82
C PHE A 184 -14.38 -12.14 4.81
N GLN A 185 -13.34 -12.89 4.49
CA GLN A 185 -13.42 -14.05 3.58
C GLN A 185 -14.37 -15.12 4.12
N ASP A 186 -14.27 -15.47 5.42
CA ASP A 186 -15.15 -16.43 6.07
C ASP A 186 -16.61 -15.97 6.04
N LYS A 187 -16.87 -14.70 6.38
CA LYS A 187 -18.23 -14.14 6.31
C LYS A 187 -18.77 -14.14 4.89
N ASN A 188 -17.94 -13.78 3.91
CA ASN A 188 -18.34 -13.77 2.50
C ASN A 188 -18.61 -15.19 1.99
N HIS A 189 -17.79 -16.17 2.37
CA HIS A 189 -18.00 -17.59 2.07
C HIS A 189 -19.34 -18.07 2.62
N GLN A 190 -19.61 -17.85 3.91
CA GLN A 190 -20.87 -18.22 4.55
C GLN A 190 -22.08 -17.51 3.92
N ARG A 191 -21.93 -16.23 3.55
CA ARG A 191 -22.97 -15.48 2.82
C ARG A 191 -23.31 -16.16 1.48
N MET A 192 -22.29 -16.51 0.68
CA MET A 192 -22.50 -17.17 -0.61
C MET A 192 -23.18 -18.54 -0.45
N LEU A 193 -22.75 -19.35 0.52
CA LEU A 193 -23.40 -20.63 0.81
C LEU A 193 -24.87 -20.43 1.23
N GLY A 194 -25.15 -19.44 2.07
CA GLY A 194 -26.51 -19.08 2.48
C GLY A 194 -27.41 -18.62 1.32
N GLU A 195 -26.87 -17.84 0.37
CA GLU A 195 -27.58 -17.42 -0.84
C GLU A 195 -27.90 -18.61 -1.76
N ILE A 196 -26.96 -19.56 -1.91
CA ILE A 196 -27.20 -20.79 -2.67
C ILE A 196 -28.29 -21.64 -2.02
N ASP A 197 -28.22 -21.81 -0.70
CA ASP A 197 -29.16 -22.67 0.04
C ASP A 197 -30.58 -22.11 0.01
N SER A 198 -30.72 -20.80 0.25
CA SER A 198 -32.00 -20.08 0.27
C SER A 198 -32.61 -19.84 -1.12
N CYS A 199 -31.87 -20.08 -2.20
CA CYS A 199 -32.39 -19.89 -3.56
C CYS A 199 -33.55 -20.85 -3.88
N GLU A 200 -34.70 -20.27 -4.22
CA GLU A 200 -35.82 -20.98 -4.88
C GLU A 200 -35.49 -21.25 -6.36
N ILE A 201 -34.94 -22.43 -6.65
CA ILE A 201 -34.34 -22.73 -7.96
C ILE A 201 -35.32 -22.57 -9.14
N GLN A 202 -36.61 -22.79 -8.92
CA GLN A 202 -37.66 -22.70 -9.94
C GLN A 202 -37.92 -21.26 -10.41
N LYS A 203 -37.52 -20.25 -9.64
CA LYS A 203 -37.74 -18.84 -9.96
C LYS A 203 -36.43 -18.09 -10.19
N ASN A 204 -35.39 -18.49 -9.45
CA ASN A 204 -34.21 -17.67 -9.23
C ASN A 204 -32.91 -18.32 -9.71
N MET A 205 -32.98 -19.35 -10.59
CA MET A 205 -31.79 -20.07 -11.08
C MET A 205 -30.69 -19.13 -11.56
N VAL A 206 -31.05 -18.08 -12.30
CA VAL A 206 -30.11 -17.10 -12.85
C VAL A 206 -29.15 -16.53 -11.80
N PHE A 207 -29.63 -16.25 -10.58
CA PHE A 207 -28.83 -15.57 -9.56
C PHE A 207 -27.78 -16.47 -8.93
N ILE A 208 -27.95 -17.79 -8.98
CA ILE A 208 -26.93 -18.71 -8.44
C ILE A 208 -25.90 -19.14 -9.49
N LEU A 209 -26.14 -18.88 -10.78
CA LEU A 209 -25.18 -19.24 -11.84
C LEU A 209 -23.86 -18.45 -11.72
N VAL A 210 -23.88 -17.26 -11.13
CA VAL A 210 -22.67 -16.49 -10.80
C VAL A 210 -21.69 -17.25 -9.88
N PHE A 211 -22.21 -18.16 -9.06
CA PHE A 211 -21.41 -19.00 -8.16
C PHE A 211 -20.89 -20.28 -8.82
N THR A 212 -21.18 -20.53 -10.10
CA THR A 212 -20.82 -21.80 -10.77
C THR A 212 -19.52 -21.73 -11.59
N ASP A 213 -18.93 -20.55 -11.69
CA ASP A 213 -17.69 -20.33 -12.44
C ASP A 213 -16.46 -21.00 -11.76
N SER A 214 -15.42 -21.28 -12.53
CA SER A 214 -14.21 -21.95 -12.02
C SER A 214 -13.37 -21.09 -11.07
N ASN A 215 -13.59 -19.77 -11.06
CA ASN A 215 -12.91 -18.81 -10.21
C ASN A 215 -13.50 -18.72 -8.79
N GLN A 216 -14.60 -19.43 -8.53
CA GLN A 216 -15.21 -19.51 -7.20
C GLN A 216 -14.50 -20.54 -6.33
N ASP A 217 -14.66 -20.40 -5.01
CA ASP A 217 -14.24 -21.43 -4.06
C ASP A 217 -14.87 -22.80 -4.46
N PRO A 218 -14.10 -23.91 -4.44
CA PRO A 218 -14.61 -25.21 -4.86
C PRO A 218 -15.88 -25.66 -4.13
N GLU A 219 -16.03 -25.36 -2.84
CA GLU A 219 -17.24 -25.70 -2.07
C GLU A 219 -18.44 -24.91 -2.58
N VAL A 220 -18.30 -23.59 -2.71
CA VAL A 220 -19.34 -22.67 -3.23
C VAL A 220 -19.77 -23.11 -4.63
N ARG A 221 -18.79 -23.38 -5.51
CA ARG A 221 -19.04 -23.82 -6.88
C ARG A 221 -19.80 -25.14 -6.93
N ASN A 222 -19.30 -26.15 -6.24
CA ASN A 222 -19.90 -27.48 -6.27
C ASN A 222 -21.32 -27.46 -5.68
N ARG A 223 -21.55 -26.68 -4.61
CA ARG A 223 -22.88 -26.51 -4.01
C ARG A 223 -23.83 -25.77 -4.93
N ALA A 224 -23.39 -24.72 -5.60
CA ALA A 224 -24.19 -23.99 -6.59
C ALA A 224 -24.57 -24.90 -7.77
N VAL A 225 -23.62 -25.64 -8.33
CA VAL A 225 -23.86 -26.59 -9.44
C VAL A 225 -24.85 -27.68 -9.02
N ALA A 226 -24.67 -28.26 -7.83
CA ALA A 226 -25.60 -29.25 -7.30
C ALA A 226 -27.01 -28.66 -7.16
N LYS A 227 -27.13 -27.43 -6.63
CA LYS A 227 -28.41 -26.71 -6.48
C LYS A 227 -29.09 -26.48 -7.84
N VAL A 228 -28.35 -26.03 -8.87
CA VAL A 228 -28.85 -25.88 -10.24
C VAL A 228 -29.48 -27.18 -10.75
N LYS A 229 -28.76 -28.29 -10.57
CA LYS A 229 -29.20 -29.63 -11.02
C LYS A 229 -30.39 -30.21 -10.23
N THR A 230 -30.84 -29.58 -9.15
CA THR A 230 -32.10 -29.96 -8.48
C THR A 230 -33.34 -29.52 -9.25
N HIS A 231 -33.20 -28.63 -10.23
CA HIS A 231 -34.29 -28.28 -11.13
C HIS A 231 -34.48 -29.37 -12.21
N PRO A 232 -35.68 -29.96 -12.38
CA PRO A 232 -35.90 -31.10 -13.29
C PRO A 232 -35.58 -30.80 -14.77
N HIS A 233 -35.70 -29.54 -15.19
CA HIS A 233 -35.43 -29.06 -16.55
C HIS A 233 -34.30 -28.03 -16.57
N TRP A 234 -33.23 -28.29 -15.81
CA TRP A 234 -32.18 -27.29 -15.60
C TRP A 234 -31.42 -26.94 -16.88
N GLN A 235 -31.25 -27.88 -17.82
CA GLN A 235 -30.58 -27.60 -19.09
C GLN A 235 -31.42 -26.68 -19.98
N GLU A 236 -32.72 -26.94 -20.07
CA GLU A 236 -33.67 -26.11 -20.81
C GLU A 236 -33.77 -24.71 -20.20
N GLU A 237 -33.67 -24.60 -18.88
CA GLU A 237 -33.67 -23.32 -18.19
C GLU A 237 -32.39 -22.51 -18.46
N ILE A 238 -31.21 -23.15 -18.51
CA ILE A 238 -29.96 -22.47 -18.95
C ILE A 238 -30.08 -22.02 -20.40
N ILE A 239 -30.64 -22.86 -21.29
CA ILE A 239 -30.92 -22.50 -22.69
C ILE A 239 -31.85 -21.28 -22.77
N ARG A 240 -32.90 -21.26 -21.95
CA ARG A 240 -33.81 -20.11 -21.86
C ARG A 240 -33.07 -18.85 -21.40
N ILE A 241 -32.22 -18.95 -20.39
CA ILE A 241 -31.45 -17.82 -19.82
C ILE A 241 -30.47 -17.24 -20.85
N LEU A 242 -29.80 -18.06 -21.66
CA LEU A 242 -28.93 -17.60 -22.77
C LEU A 242 -29.65 -16.64 -23.72
N GLY A 243 -30.96 -16.82 -23.91
CA GLY A 243 -31.77 -15.94 -24.77
C GLY A 243 -32.16 -14.60 -24.15
N THR A 244 -31.76 -14.31 -22.91
CA THR A 244 -32.16 -13.12 -22.15
C THR A 244 -31.00 -12.16 -21.88
N GLY A 245 -31.27 -11.04 -21.21
CA GLY A 245 -30.22 -10.14 -20.70
C GLY A 245 -29.30 -10.75 -19.63
N TYR A 246 -29.55 -11.99 -19.23
CA TYR A 246 -28.73 -12.77 -18.29
C TYR A 246 -27.89 -13.86 -18.98
N ALA A 247 -27.60 -13.69 -20.27
CA ALA A 247 -26.65 -14.55 -20.97
C ALA A 247 -25.27 -14.67 -20.27
N PRO A 248 -24.69 -13.60 -19.65
CA PRO A 248 -23.42 -13.72 -18.94
C PRO A 248 -23.45 -14.80 -17.84
N GLU A 249 -24.54 -14.86 -17.08
CA GLU A 249 -24.74 -15.83 -16.00
C GLU A 249 -24.79 -17.27 -16.53
N ALA A 250 -25.47 -17.51 -17.66
CA ALA A 250 -25.45 -18.82 -18.31
C ALA A 250 -24.06 -19.19 -18.82
N PHE A 251 -23.30 -18.23 -19.36
CA PHE A 251 -21.91 -18.47 -19.77
C PHE A 251 -20.99 -18.77 -18.58
N ASN A 252 -21.22 -18.22 -17.38
CA ASN A 252 -20.49 -18.62 -16.17
C ASN A 252 -20.59 -20.13 -15.93
N PHE A 253 -21.80 -20.68 -16.07
CA PHE A 253 -22.04 -22.11 -15.90
C PHE A 253 -21.38 -22.93 -17.01
N LEU A 254 -21.64 -22.58 -18.26
CA LEU A 254 -21.21 -23.35 -19.43
C LEU A 254 -19.70 -23.24 -19.71
N ALA A 255 -19.00 -22.24 -19.18
CA ALA A 255 -17.56 -22.13 -19.30
C ALA A 255 -16.79 -23.12 -18.40
N SER A 256 -17.45 -23.62 -17.34
CA SER A 256 -16.77 -24.35 -16.26
C SER A 256 -17.40 -25.69 -15.87
N ASN A 257 -18.63 -25.98 -16.27
CA ASN A 257 -19.36 -27.18 -15.83
C ASN A 257 -19.85 -28.02 -17.01
N ASP A 258 -19.86 -29.34 -16.86
CA ASP A 258 -20.39 -30.25 -17.89
C ASP A 258 -21.92 -30.27 -17.89
N VAL A 259 -22.47 -30.51 -19.09
CA VAL A 259 -23.91 -30.69 -19.32
C VAL A 259 -24.19 -32.11 -19.79
N ASP A 260 -25.34 -32.65 -19.42
CA ASP A 260 -25.65 -34.06 -19.67
C ASP A 260 -25.97 -34.28 -21.17
N ASN A 261 -26.55 -33.28 -21.83
CA ASN A 261 -26.83 -33.32 -23.27
C ASN A 261 -26.33 -32.07 -24.01
N LYS A 262 -25.11 -32.15 -24.58
CA LYS A 262 -24.47 -31.04 -25.31
C LYS A 262 -25.19 -30.63 -26.59
N SER A 263 -25.89 -31.56 -27.26
CA SER A 263 -26.51 -31.29 -28.57
C SER A 263 -27.69 -30.32 -28.50
N LEU A 264 -28.19 -30.02 -27.30
CA LEU A 264 -29.26 -29.04 -27.07
C LEU A 264 -28.79 -27.58 -27.14
N PHE A 265 -27.49 -27.32 -26.99
CA PHE A 265 -26.95 -25.98 -26.77
C PHE A 265 -26.45 -25.21 -27.99
N PRO A 266 -26.12 -25.79 -29.17
CA PRO A 266 -25.50 -25.03 -30.26
C PRO A 266 -26.23 -23.73 -30.64
N ASP A 267 -27.53 -23.81 -30.88
CA ASP A 267 -28.31 -22.64 -31.30
C ASP A 267 -28.54 -21.65 -30.13
N ALA A 268 -28.68 -22.16 -28.90
CA ALA A 268 -28.80 -21.34 -27.71
C ALA A 268 -27.50 -20.57 -27.42
N ILE A 269 -26.33 -21.18 -27.62
CA ILE A 269 -25.03 -20.53 -27.47
C ILE A 269 -24.89 -19.40 -28.48
N LYS A 270 -25.25 -19.62 -29.75
CA LYS A 270 -25.23 -18.56 -30.77
C LYS A 270 -26.10 -17.37 -30.37
N ALA A 271 -27.32 -17.65 -29.91
CA ALA A 271 -28.23 -16.62 -29.40
C ALA A 271 -27.64 -15.89 -28.18
N GLY A 272 -27.02 -16.62 -27.25
CA GLY A 272 -26.34 -16.03 -26.09
C GLY A 272 -25.16 -15.14 -26.46
N ILE A 273 -24.35 -15.52 -27.44
CA ILE A 273 -23.24 -14.67 -27.92
C ILE A 273 -23.80 -13.38 -28.53
N ALA A 274 -24.90 -13.46 -29.28
CA ALA A 274 -25.58 -12.28 -29.81
C ALA A 274 -26.11 -11.37 -28.70
N GLN A 275 -26.69 -11.93 -27.63
CA GLN A 275 -27.11 -11.17 -26.45
C GLN A 275 -25.92 -10.50 -25.74
N GLN A 276 -24.81 -11.23 -25.55
CA GLN A 276 -23.59 -10.68 -24.97
C GLN A 276 -23.06 -9.49 -25.79
N ALA A 277 -23.08 -9.61 -27.12
CA ALA A 277 -22.69 -8.55 -28.03
C ALA A 277 -23.63 -7.33 -27.91
N GLN A 278 -24.93 -7.53 -27.73
CA GLN A 278 -25.86 -6.43 -27.46
C GLN A 278 -25.54 -5.74 -26.13
N LEU A 279 -25.31 -6.48 -25.05
CA LEU A 279 -24.96 -5.94 -23.73
C LEU A 279 -23.67 -5.11 -23.77
N PHE A 280 -22.66 -5.55 -24.53
CA PHE A 280 -21.42 -4.78 -24.72
C PHE A 280 -21.71 -3.44 -25.41
N ARG A 281 -22.49 -3.44 -26.49
CA ARG A 281 -22.87 -2.20 -27.19
C ARG A 281 -23.63 -1.24 -26.28
N GLU A 282 -24.60 -1.76 -25.52
CA GLU A 282 -25.39 -0.95 -24.59
C GLU A 282 -24.54 -0.34 -23.47
N SER A 283 -23.63 -1.13 -22.88
CA SER A 283 -22.70 -0.66 -21.85
C SER A 283 -21.78 0.44 -22.38
N ILE A 284 -21.21 0.25 -23.57
CA ILE A 284 -20.34 1.24 -24.23
C ILE A 284 -21.10 2.54 -24.54
N ARG A 285 -22.33 2.46 -25.09
CA ARG A 285 -23.16 3.64 -25.40
C ARG A 285 -23.53 4.44 -24.15
N ARG A 286 -23.73 3.76 -23.02
CA ARG A 286 -24.09 4.41 -21.74
C ARG A 286 -22.89 4.99 -21.00
N SER A 287 -21.67 4.81 -21.51
CA SER A 287 -20.48 5.36 -20.88
C SER A 287 -20.40 6.87 -21.05
N SER A 288 -20.61 7.59 -19.94
CA SER A 288 -20.60 9.06 -19.90
C SER A 288 -19.33 9.65 -19.27
N HIS A 289 -18.40 8.82 -18.78
CA HIS A 289 -17.17 9.27 -18.14
C HIS A 289 -15.97 8.40 -18.55
N PRO A 290 -14.76 8.95 -18.75
CA PRO A 290 -13.57 8.17 -19.12
C PRO A 290 -13.25 7.02 -18.17
N SER A 291 -13.55 7.19 -16.87
CA SER A 291 -13.34 6.13 -15.86
C SER A 291 -14.23 4.89 -16.04
N HIS A 292 -15.25 4.94 -16.92
CA HIS A 292 -16.03 3.75 -17.27
C HIS A 292 -15.25 2.80 -18.18
N PHE A 293 -14.19 3.29 -18.85
CA PHE A 293 -13.29 2.48 -19.65
C PHE A 293 -12.02 2.16 -18.87
N TYR A 294 -11.83 0.89 -18.56
CA TYR A 294 -10.61 0.33 -17.98
C TYR A 294 -10.20 -0.93 -18.76
N PRO A 295 -8.91 -1.31 -18.77
CA PRO A 295 -8.40 -2.33 -19.69
C PRO A 295 -9.10 -3.70 -19.58
N GLU A 296 -9.59 -4.05 -18.40
CA GLU A 296 -10.26 -5.32 -18.08
C GLU A 296 -11.76 -5.31 -18.37
N LEU A 297 -12.34 -4.21 -18.85
CA LEU A 297 -13.76 -4.14 -19.19
C LEU A 297 -14.11 -5.24 -20.21
N PHE A 298 -15.17 -6.00 -19.91
CA PHE A 298 -15.67 -7.15 -20.69
C PHE A 298 -14.76 -8.38 -20.77
N LEU A 299 -13.61 -8.38 -20.09
CA LEU A 299 -12.63 -9.46 -20.21
C LEU A 299 -13.19 -10.81 -19.74
N TRP A 300 -13.86 -10.82 -18.58
CA TRP A 300 -14.39 -12.05 -17.98
C TRP A 300 -15.53 -12.65 -18.80
N GLU A 301 -16.45 -11.82 -19.27
CA GLU A 301 -17.56 -12.23 -20.13
C GLU A 301 -17.04 -12.81 -21.45
N THR A 302 -16.04 -12.16 -22.03
CA THR A 302 -15.37 -12.64 -23.25
C THR A 302 -14.68 -13.98 -23.04
N GLU A 303 -13.93 -14.14 -21.95
CA GLU A 303 -13.25 -15.40 -21.62
C GLU A 303 -14.26 -16.55 -21.48
N ARG A 304 -15.36 -16.31 -20.76
CA ARG A 304 -16.41 -17.32 -20.52
C ARG A 304 -17.15 -17.71 -21.79
N VAL A 305 -17.43 -16.74 -22.67
CA VAL A 305 -17.95 -17.04 -24.01
C VAL A 305 -16.98 -17.94 -24.75
N LEU A 306 -15.71 -17.54 -24.90
CA LEU A 306 -14.73 -18.30 -25.68
C LEU A 306 -14.50 -19.71 -25.13
N ARG A 307 -14.40 -19.87 -23.81
CA ARG A 307 -14.32 -21.18 -23.16
C ARG A 307 -15.55 -22.04 -23.42
N THR A 308 -16.73 -21.43 -23.41
CA THR A 308 -17.98 -22.13 -23.75
C THR A 308 -17.94 -22.61 -25.20
N VAL A 309 -17.58 -21.77 -26.16
CA VAL A 309 -17.53 -22.17 -27.58
C VAL A 309 -16.53 -23.31 -27.81
N GLU A 310 -15.37 -23.24 -27.17
CA GLU A 310 -14.34 -24.29 -27.28
C GLU A 310 -14.82 -25.65 -26.73
N ARG A 311 -15.65 -25.64 -25.68
CA ARG A 311 -16.19 -26.87 -25.08
C ARG A 311 -17.36 -27.49 -25.85
N PHE A 312 -18.04 -26.70 -26.68
CA PHE A 312 -19.26 -27.06 -27.40
C PHE A 312 -19.11 -27.07 -28.92
N LYS A 313 -17.93 -26.78 -29.47
CA LYS A 313 -17.69 -26.84 -30.91
C LYS A 313 -17.53 -28.28 -31.38
N GLU A 314 -18.26 -28.64 -32.43
CA GLU A 314 -18.06 -29.85 -33.22
C GLU A 314 -17.18 -29.58 -34.44
N SER A 315 -17.07 -28.32 -34.86
CA SER A 315 -16.18 -27.84 -35.93
C SER A 315 -15.68 -26.42 -35.63
N ASN A 316 -14.51 -26.06 -36.15
CA ASN A 316 -13.90 -24.74 -35.92
C ASN A 316 -14.76 -23.57 -36.43
N SER A 317 -15.62 -23.79 -37.43
CA SER A 317 -16.45 -22.74 -38.03
C SER A 317 -17.80 -22.53 -37.33
N GLN A 318 -18.18 -23.36 -36.36
CA GLN A 318 -19.55 -23.42 -35.84
C GLN A 318 -20.04 -22.11 -35.20
N TYR A 319 -19.15 -21.37 -34.52
CA TYR A 319 -19.46 -20.13 -33.80
C TYR A 319 -18.68 -18.91 -34.31
N LEU A 320 -17.98 -19.05 -35.44
CA LEU A 320 -17.04 -18.04 -35.93
C LEU A 320 -17.75 -16.70 -36.16
N LYS A 321 -18.89 -16.71 -36.84
CA LYS A 321 -19.67 -15.50 -37.16
C LYS A 321 -20.18 -14.78 -35.92
N GLU A 322 -20.60 -15.53 -34.90
CA GLU A 322 -21.11 -14.99 -33.66
C GLU A 322 -19.98 -14.35 -32.83
N VAL A 323 -18.81 -14.98 -32.79
CA VAL A 323 -17.62 -14.41 -32.12
C VAL A 323 -17.09 -13.18 -32.85
N GLU A 324 -17.12 -13.15 -34.19
CA GLU A 324 -16.85 -11.94 -34.98
C GLU A 324 -17.82 -10.80 -34.61
N SER A 325 -19.12 -11.09 -34.49
CA SER A 325 -20.12 -10.11 -34.07
C SER A 325 -19.87 -9.57 -32.65
N LEU A 326 -19.42 -10.44 -31.73
CA LEU A 326 -19.01 -10.04 -30.38
C LEU A 326 -17.77 -9.12 -30.42
N ARG A 327 -16.79 -9.42 -31.29
CA ARG A 327 -15.63 -8.56 -31.50
C ARG A 327 -15.98 -7.19 -32.08
N GLU A 328 -16.92 -7.15 -33.03
CA GLU A 328 -17.43 -5.89 -33.60
C GLU A 328 -18.22 -5.08 -32.56
N ALA A 329 -18.91 -5.72 -31.62
CA ALA A 329 -19.60 -5.01 -30.53
C ALA A 329 -18.64 -4.13 -29.69
N LEU A 330 -17.39 -4.57 -29.51
CA LEU A 330 -16.38 -3.76 -28.79
C LEU A 330 -15.98 -2.49 -29.54
N LYS A 331 -16.29 -2.38 -30.85
CA LYS A 331 -16.03 -1.17 -31.64
C LYS A 331 -17.15 -0.13 -31.59
N GLU A 332 -18.22 -0.40 -30.84
CA GLU A 332 -19.34 0.54 -30.68
C GLU A 332 -18.82 1.95 -30.29
N PRO A 333 -19.36 3.03 -30.89
CA PRO A 333 -19.01 4.39 -30.52
C PRO A 333 -19.44 4.72 -29.08
N ALA A 334 -18.66 5.57 -28.42
CA ALA A 334 -18.97 6.15 -27.11
C ALA A 334 -18.73 7.66 -27.15
N ASP A 335 -19.42 8.42 -26.30
CA ASP A 335 -19.27 9.88 -26.20
C ASP A 335 -17.98 10.31 -25.49
N VAL A 336 -17.21 9.35 -24.98
CA VAL A 336 -15.93 9.55 -24.29
C VAL A 336 -14.81 8.80 -24.98
N GLU A 337 -13.57 9.23 -24.75
CA GLU A 337 -12.39 8.59 -25.30
C GLU A 337 -12.28 7.14 -24.78
N LYS A 338 -12.19 6.19 -25.73
CA LYS A 338 -12.03 4.77 -25.42
C LYS A 338 -10.55 4.44 -25.32
N ILE A 339 -10.19 3.69 -24.28
CA ILE A 339 -8.88 3.06 -24.21
C ILE A 339 -8.93 1.64 -24.81
N PRO A 340 -7.79 1.08 -25.25
CA PRO A 340 -7.73 -0.31 -25.72
C PRO A 340 -8.16 -1.30 -24.63
N LEU A 341 -9.07 -2.23 -24.98
CA LEU A 341 -9.57 -3.26 -24.08
C LEU A 341 -8.81 -4.58 -24.25
N LYS A 342 -8.52 -5.27 -23.15
CA LYS A 342 -7.91 -6.62 -23.18
C LYS A 342 -8.82 -7.66 -23.84
N ALA A 343 -10.14 -7.49 -23.73
CA ALA A 343 -11.13 -8.33 -24.40
C ALA A 343 -10.95 -8.33 -25.93
N GLU A 344 -10.60 -7.19 -26.52
CA GLU A 344 -10.35 -7.08 -27.97
C GLU A 344 -9.19 -7.97 -28.40
N LYS A 345 -8.06 -7.87 -27.67
CA LYS A 345 -6.87 -8.69 -27.93
C LYS A 345 -7.19 -10.17 -27.78
N LEU A 346 -7.92 -10.56 -26.75
CA LEU A 346 -8.31 -11.95 -26.50
C LEU A 346 -9.14 -12.52 -27.66
N LEU A 347 -10.12 -11.76 -28.15
CA LEU A 347 -10.94 -12.12 -29.31
C LEU A 347 -10.10 -12.19 -30.60
N ASP A 348 -9.24 -11.20 -30.85
CA ASP A 348 -8.36 -11.18 -32.02
C ASP A 348 -7.40 -12.38 -32.04
N GLU A 349 -6.89 -12.79 -30.88
CA GLU A 349 -6.05 -13.98 -30.74
C GLU A 349 -6.83 -15.27 -30.97
N TRP A 350 -8.08 -15.35 -30.52
CA TRP A 350 -8.94 -16.51 -30.76
C TRP A 350 -9.34 -16.62 -32.23
N LEU A 351 -9.74 -15.51 -32.87
CA LEU A 351 -10.15 -15.46 -34.28
C LEU A 351 -9.00 -15.83 -35.23
N LYS A 352 -7.76 -15.47 -34.91
CA LYS A 352 -6.57 -15.88 -35.70
C LYS A 352 -6.27 -17.38 -35.66
N LYS A 353 -6.83 -18.12 -34.70
CA LYS A 353 -6.62 -19.56 -34.53
C LYS A 353 -7.69 -20.43 -35.20
N GLN A 354 -8.82 -19.84 -35.58
CA GLN A 354 -9.88 -20.54 -36.31
C GLN A 354 -9.51 -20.67 -37.77
#